data_AF-A0A6G2QE06-F1
#
_entry.id   AF-A0A6G2QE06-F1
#
_cell.length_a   1.000
_cell.length_b   1.000
_cell.length_c   1.000
_cell.angle_alpha   90.00
_cell.angle_beta   90.00
_cell.angle_gamma   90.00
#
_symmetry.space_group_name_H-M   'P 1'
#
loop_
_entity.id
_entity.type
_entity.pdbx_description
1 polymer ?
#
loop_
_entity_poly.entity_id
_entity_poly.type
_entity_poly.pdbx_seq_one_letter_code
_entity_poly.pdbx_strand_id
1 'polypeptide(L)'
;DPELRARLDARHSLADGRLVYRLPHAARVEAVLWAEPAGAGRRGTVVHRAVATGPGEFTIRLDELPHSGGELNLLLTLADGRSAWDVVRHD
;
A
#
# COMPACT_ATOMS: atom_id res chain seq x y z
N ASP A 1 6.68 -14.30 16.90
CA ASP A 1 7.70 -14.88 16.02
C ASP A 1 8.56 -13.74 15.44
N PRO A 2 9.82 -13.59 15.88
CA PRO A 2 10.73 -12.55 15.42
C PRO A 2 11.10 -12.65 13.93
N GLU A 3 11.20 -13.86 13.39
CA GLU A 3 11.55 -14.10 11.99
C GLU A 3 10.40 -13.69 11.08
N LEU A 4 9.17 -14.06 11.46
CA LEU A 4 7.96 -13.60 10.78
C LEU A 4 7.88 -12.07 10.78
N ARG A 5 8.21 -11.43 11.90
CA ARG A 5 8.17 -9.96 12.02
C ARG A 5 9.23 -9.29 11.14
N ALA A 6 10.45 -9.81 11.12
CA ALA A 6 11.50 -9.32 10.23
C ALA A 6 11.13 -9.46 8.75
N ARG A 7 10.53 -10.60 8.35
CA ARG A 7 10.03 -10.80 6.99
C ARG A 7 8.90 -9.84 6.63
N LEU A 8 8.01 -9.59 7.57
CA LEU A 8 6.95 -8.59 7.41
C LEU A 8 7.57 -7.20 7.25
N ASP A 9 8.49 -6.79 8.10
CA ASP A 9 9.09 -5.45 8.01
C ASP A 9 9.88 -5.26 6.70
N ALA A 10 10.56 -6.31 6.23
CA ALA A 10 11.29 -6.31 4.95
C ALA A 10 10.39 -6.30 3.69
N ARG A 11 9.06 -6.46 3.83
CA ARG A 11 8.13 -6.48 2.70
C ARG A 11 8.03 -5.13 1.99
N HIS A 12 8.52 -4.06 2.61
CA HIS A 12 8.51 -2.75 1.98
C HIS A 12 9.76 -1.94 2.32
N SER A 13 10.03 -0.93 1.51
CA SER A 13 11.04 0.08 1.77
C SER A 13 10.54 1.43 1.28
N LEU A 14 10.81 2.48 2.06
CA LEU A 14 10.51 3.87 1.74
C LEU A 14 11.83 4.60 1.50
N ALA A 15 12.00 5.14 0.30
CA ALA A 15 13.17 5.94 -0.06
C ALA A 15 12.78 6.95 -1.15
N ASP A 16 13.29 8.17 -1.06
CA ASP A 16 13.14 9.22 -2.08
C ASP A 16 11.68 9.49 -2.48
N GLY A 17 10.76 9.52 -1.50
CA GLY A 17 9.34 9.73 -1.73
C GLY A 17 8.63 8.58 -2.46
N ARG A 18 9.25 7.39 -2.48
CA ARG A 18 8.72 6.20 -3.14
C ARG A 18 8.58 5.04 -2.16
N LEU A 19 7.41 4.42 -2.16
CA LEU A 19 7.20 3.10 -1.58
C LEU A 19 7.56 2.02 -2.60
N VAL A 20 8.43 1.10 -2.22
CA VAL A 20 8.62 -0.19 -2.90
C VAL A 20 8.02 -1.28 -2.02
N TYR A 21 7.05 -2.01 -2.54
CA TYR A 21 6.35 -3.10 -1.87
C TYR A 21 6.65 -4.43 -2.55
N ARG A 22 6.96 -5.45 -1.76
CA ARG A 22 7.44 -6.77 -2.21
C ARG A 22 6.53 -7.86 -1.66
N LEU A 23 5.78 -8.49 -2.55
CA LEU A 23 4.93 -9.62 -2.24
C LEU A 23 4.86 -10.57 -3.45
N PRO A 24 5.62 -11.68 -3.45
CA PRO A 24 5.73 -12.59 -4.60
C PRO A 24 4.42 -13.14 -5.14
N HIS A 25 3.40 -13.26 -4.30
CA HIS A 25 2.11 -13.85 -4.65
C HIS A 25 1.01 -12.81 -4.93
N ALA A 26 1.34 -11.51 -4.90
CA ALA A 26 0.40 -10.46 -5.27
C ALA A 26 0.32 -10.33 -6.80
N ALA A 27 -0.91 -10.21 -7.30
CA ALA A 27 -1.19 -9.80 -8.67
C ALA A 27 -1.37 -8.27 -8.79
N ARG A 28 -1.79 -7.61 -7.71
CA ARG A 28 -2.00 -6.15 -7.69
C ARG A 28 -1.83 -5.59 -6.28
N VAL A 29 -1.28 -4.39 -6.20
CA VAL A 29 -1.19 -3.57 -4.98
C VAL A 29 -1.80 -2.20 -5.28
N GLU A 30 -2.66 -1.73 -4.40
CA GLU A 30 -3.38 -0.46 -4.53
C GLU A 30 -3.29 0.32 -3.22
N ALA A 31 -2.90 1.58 -3.29
CA ALA A 31 -3.05 2.52 -2.18
C ALA A 31 -4.50 3.00 -2.11
N VAL A 32 -5.11 2.88 -0.94
CA VAL A 32 -6.47 3.32 -0.67
C VAL A 32 -6.41 4.51 0.27
N LEU A 33 -6.84 5.67 -0.25
CA LEU A 33 -6.84 6.94 0.45
C LEU A 33 -8.27 7.32 0.79
N TRP A 34 -8.52 7.54 2.07
CA TRP A 34 -9.81 7.98 2.56
C TRP A 34 -9.83 9.50 2.53
N ALA A 35 -10.83 10.09 1.88
CA ALA A 35 -11.05 11.52 1.98
C ALA A 35 -11.39 11.90 3.43
N GLU A 36 -10.98 13.09 3.84
CA GLU A 36 -11.41 13.66 5.11
C GLU A 36 -12.95 13.67 5.20
N PRO A 37 -13.55 13.34 6.35
CA PRO A 37 -14.98 13.35 6.49
C PRO A 37 -15.52 14.78 6.33
N ALA A 38 -16.33 15.03 5.30
CA ALA A 38 -17.04 16.30 5.14
C ALA A 38 -18.29 16.42 6.05
N GLY A 39 -18.58 15.40 6.88
CA GLY A 39 -19.76 15.30 7.75
C GLY A 39 -20.07 13.85 8.16
N ALA A 40 -21.30 13.58 8.63
CA ALA A 40 -21.73 12.26 9.12
C ALA A 40 -22.01 11.21 8.01
N GLY A 41 -21.43 11.38 6.82
CA GLY A 41 -21.64 10.53 5.66
C GLY A 41 -20.52 9.53 5.40
N ARG A 42 -20.69 8.72 4.35
CA ARG A 42 -19.65 7.81 3.85
C ARG A 42 -18.43 8.63 3.40
N ARG A 43 -17.24 8.24 3.86
CA ARG A 43 -15.98 8.84 3.38
C ARG A 43 -15.80 8.55 1.89
N GLY A 44 -15.40 9.57 1.14
CA GLY A 44 -14.91 9.37 -0.22
C GLY A 44 -13.64 8.49 -0.22
N THR A 45 -13.38 7.81 -1.32
CA THR A 45 -12.21 6.94 -1.46
C THR A 45 -11.54 7.19 -2.80
N VAL A 46 -10.23 7.39 -2.76
CA VAL A 46 -9.37 7.40 -3.94
C VAL A 46 -8.51 6.14 -3.91
N VAL A 47 -8.48 5.42 -5.01
CA VAL A 47 -7.63 4.23 -5.16
C VAL A 47 -6.55 4.56 -6.18
N HIS A 48 -5.30 4.44 -5.75
CA HIS A 48 -4.13 4.65 -6.61
C HIS A 48 -3.41 3.32 -6.81
N ARG A 49 -3.31 2.87 -8.05
CA ARG A 49 -2.70 1.58 -8.38
C ARG A 49 -1.18 1.68 -8.41
N ALA A 50 -0.50 0.78 -7.70
CA ALA A 50 0.95 0.68 -7.78
C ALA A 50 1.40 0.19 -9.17
N VAL A 51 2.53 0.71 -9.64
CA VAL A 51 3.19 0.25 -10.85
C VAL A 51 3.95 -1.04 -10.54
N ALA A 52 3.70 -2.11 -11.28
CA ALA A 52 4.50 -3.33 -11.17
C ALA A 52 5.86 -3.11 -11.86
N THR A 53 6.96 -3.28 -11.13
CA THR A 53 8.34 -3.08 -11.63
C THR A 53 9.09 -4.39 -11.84
N GLY A 54 8.57 -5.49 -11.31
CA GLY A 54 9.11 -6.84 -11.48
C GLY A 54 8.19 -7.89 -10.83
N PRO A 55 8.57 -9.19 -10.90
CA PRO A 55 7.79 -10.25 -10.26
C PRO A 55 7.61 -10.01 -8.76
N GLY A 56 6.37 -9.75 -8.34
CA GLY A 56 6.03 -9.46 -6.94
C GLY A 56 6.55 -8.13 -6.41
N GLU A 57 7.03 -7.22 -7.26
CA GLU A 57 7.49 -5.89 -6.85
C GLU A 57 6.59 -4.80 -7.42
N PHE A 58 6.16 -3.90 -6.54
CA PHE A 58 5.22 -2.83 -6.83
C PHE A 58 5.73 -1.50 -6.26
N THR A 59 5.59 -0.42 -7.04
CA THR A 59 6.05 0.91 -6.63
C THR A 59 4.91 1.92 -6.61
N ILE A 60 4.90 2.78 -5.60
CA ILE A 60 4.00 3.93 -5.48
C ILE A 60 4.84 5.17 -5.23
N ARG A 61 4.59 6.23 -6.01
CA ARG A 61 5.14 7.57 -5.80
C ARG A 61 4.26 8.30 -4.80
N LEU A 62 4.80 8.65 -3.63
CA LEU A 62 4.04 9.25 -2.54
C LEU A 62 3.68 10.72 -2.84
N ASP A 63 4.48 11.39 -3.66
CA ASP A 63 4.23 12.75 -4.15
C ASP A 63 3.06 12.84 -5.15
N GLU A 64 2.65 11.71 -5.73
CA GLU A 64 1.46 11.61 -6.60
C GLU A 64 0.18 11.32 -5.83
N LEU A 65 0.28 11.01 -4.53
CA LEU A 65 -0.87 10.69 -3.70
C LEU A 65 -1.45 11.96 -3.05
N PRO A 66 -2.79 12.07 -2.99
CA PRO A 66 -3.44 12.91 -1.98
C PRO A 66 -2.84 12.66 -0.59
N HIS A 67 -2.68 13.72 0.20
CA HIS A 67 -2.01 13.68 1.50
C HIS A 67 -2.51 12.51 2.36
N SER A 68 -1.58 11.62 2.76
CA SER A 68 -1.90 10.34 3.40
C SER A 68 -1.65 10.32 4.92
N GLY A 69 -1.33 11.45 5.55
CA GLY A 69 -1.27 11.56 7.02
C GLY A 69 -0.30 10.58 7.72
N GLY A 70 0.77 10.18 7.04
CA GLY A 70 1.80 9.27 7.56
C GLY A 70 1.43 7.78 7.58
N GLU A 71 0.22 7.41 7.16
CA GLU A 71 -0.19 6.02 7.01
C GLU A 71 -0.77 5.75 5.62
N LEU A 72 -0.30 4.69 4.98
CA LEU A 72 -0.78 4.25 3.68
C LEU A 72 -1.47 2.90 3.81
N ASN A 73 -2.79 2.90 3.63
CA ASN A 73 -3.58 1.67 3.57
C ASN A 73 -3.41 1.03 2.19
N LEU A 74 -3.03 -0.24 2.16
CA LEU A 74 -2.85 -1.01 0.94
C LEU A 74 -3.91 -2.08 0.82
N LEU A 75 -4.55 -2.15 -0.35
CA LEU A 75 -5.34 -3.29 -0.78
C LEU A 75 -4.47 -4.18 -1.68
N LEU A 76 -4.29 -5.42 -1.25
CA LEU A 76 -3.52 -6.43 -1.95
C LEU A 76 -4.51 -7.39 -2.64
N THR A 77 -4.34 -7.60 -3.93
CA THR A 77 -5.03 -8.69 -4.65
C THR A 77 -4.01 -9.78 -4.94
N LEU A 78 -4.24 -10.97 -4.41
CA LEU A 78 -3.39 -12.14 -4.60
C LEU A 78 -3.69 -12.81 -5.95
N ALA A 79 -2.75 -13.61 -6.45
CA ALA A 79 -2.87 -14.31 -7.73
C ALA A 79 -4.07 -15.27 -7.80
N ASP A 80 -4.55 -15.77 -6.66
CA ASP A 80 -5.74 -16.62 -6.56
C ASP A 80 -7.06 -15.84 -6.42
N GLY A 81 -7.02 -14.51 -6.56
CA GLY A 81 -8.18 -13.64 -6.49
C GLY A 81 -8.61 -13.27 -5.06
N ARG A 82 -7.95 -13.78 -4.02
CA ARG A 82 -8.18 -13.31 -2.64
C ARG A 82 -7.64 -11.90 -2.44
N SER A 83 -8.22 -11.20 -1.48
CA SER A 83 -7.77 -9.86 -1.10
C SER A 83 -7.35 -9.81 0.37
N ALA A 84 -6.35 -8.98 0.64
CA ALA A 84 -5.87 -8.69 1.98
C ALA A 84 -5.61 -7.20 2.13
N TRP A 85 -5.66 -6.73 3.37
CA TRP A 85 -5.28 -5.36 3.73
C TRP A 85 -3.93 -5.36 4.41
N ASP A 86 -3.19 -4.28 4.17
CA ASP A 86 -1.95 -3.97 4.87
C ASP A 86 -1.86 -2.48 5.14
N VAL A 87 -1.03 -2.08 6.11
CA VAL A 87 -0.78 -0.69 6.46
C VAL A 87 0.71 -0.46 6.52
N VAL A 88 1.17 0.51 5.74
CA VAL A 88 2.55 1.00 5.75
C VAL A 88 2.57 2.36 6.43
N ARG A 89 3.40 2.51 7.46
CA ARG A 89 3.65 3.80 8.09
C ARG A 89 4.84 4.47 7.43
N HIS A 90 4.74 5.77 7.18
CA HIS A 90 5.80 6.60 6.61
C HIS A 90 5.84 7.94 7.37
N ASP A 91 7.06 8.44 7.62
CA ASP A 91 7.31 9.68 8.36
C ASP A 91 7.19 10.92 7.47
#